data_AF-A0A3M3HZY3-F1
#
_entry.id   AF-A0A3M3HZY3-F1
#
_cell.length_a   1.000
_cell.length_b   1.000
_cell.length_c   1.000
_cell.angle_alpha   90.00
_cell.angle_beta   90.00
_cell.angle_gamma   90.00
#
_symmetry.space_group_name_H-M   'P 1'
#
loop_
_entity.id
_entity.type
_entity.pdbx_description
1 polymer ?
#
loop_
_entity_poly.entity_id
_entity_poly.type
_entity_poly.pdbx_seq_one_letter_code
_entity_poly.pdbx_strand_id
1 'polypeptide(L)'
;MMKRIIATLIACISSPARAVDPATLPMVVQMQKAANAATCESYKGDTSPLGKAVNKQCRNRAKAEFEDMQDEKPLRDCIKPGNVIDDDVRKCMKGM
;
A
#
# COMPACT_ATOMS: atom_id res chain seq x y z
N MET A 1 10.07 9.56 -41.78
CA MET A 1 8.87 8.73 -41.50
C MET A 1 8.76 8.33 -40.03
N MET A 2 9.80 7.78 -39.38
CA MET A 2 9.77 7.35 -37.97
C MET A 2 9.29 8.41 -36.96
N LYS A 3 9.73 9.68 -37.09
CA LYS A 3 9.32 10.77 -36.18
C LYS A 3 7.81 11.05 -36.17
N ARG A 4 7.13 10.84 -37.31
CA ARG A 4 5.67 11.01 -37.43
C ARG A 4 4.92 9.86 -36.77
N ILE A 5 5.45 8.64 -36.86
CA ILE A 5 4.91 7.43 -36.21
C ILE A 5 5.03 7.55 -34.69
N ILE A 6 6.18 8.02 -34.19
CA ILE A 6 6.39 8.25 -32.76
C ILE A 6 5.43 9.33 -32.24
N ALA A 7 5.22 10.42 -32.98
CA ALA A 7 4.28 11.47 -32.59
C ALA A 7 2.81 11.00 -32.58
N THR A 8 2.41 10.10 -33.50
CA THR A 8 1.06 9.52 -33.50
C THR A 8 0.88 8.54 -32.34
N LEU A 9 1.88 7.73 -32.02
CA LEU A 9 1.84 6.82 -30.87
C LEU A 9 1.71 7.57 -29.54
N ILE A 10 2.43 8.68 -29.38
CA ILE A 10 2.33 9.53 -28.17
C ILE A 10 0.94 10.17 -28.06
N ALA A 11 0.34 10.61 -29.17
CA ALA A 11 -1.02 11.18 -29.19
C ALA A 11 -2.12 10.15 -28.89
N CYS A 12 -1.89 8.86 -29.18
CA CYS A 12 -2.83 7.80 -28.82
C CYS A 12 -2.81 7.47 -27.31
N ILE A 13 -1.68 7.70 -26.63
CA ILE A 13 -1.53 7.45 -25.18
C ILE A 13 -2.10 8.61 -24.35
N SER A 14 -2.23 9.81 -24.93
CA SER A 14 -2.81 11.00 -24.27
C SER A 14 -4.35 11.03 -24.21
N SER A 15 -5.03 9.90 -24.45
CA SER A 15 -6.46 9.83 -24.18
C SER A 15 -6.67 9.87 -22.65
N PRO A 16 -7.31 10.90 -22.11
CA PRO A 16 -7.55 10.99 -20.67
C PRO A 16 -8.42 9.80 -20.25
N ALA A 17 -8.01 9.17 -19.16
CA ALA A 17 -8.77 8.27 -18.29
C ALA A 17 -10.16 7.92 -18.85
N ARG A 18 -10.24 6.83 -19.62
CA ARG A 18 -11.53 6.18 -19.85
C ARG A 18 -12.16 5.96 -18.49
N ALA A 19 -13.40 6.45 -18.33
CA ALA A 19 -14.21 6.26 -17.15
C ALA A 19 -13.95 4.87 -16.59
N VAL A 20 -13.31 4.80 -15.42
CA VAL A 20 -13.12 3.53 -14.73
C VAL A 20 -14.52 3.06 -14.42
N ASP A 21 -14.97 2.03 -15.14
CA ASP A 21 -16.26 1.42 -14.90
C ASP A 21 -16.30 1.07 -13.39
N PRO A 22 -17.31 1.50 -12.62
CA PRO A 22 -17.40 1.18 -11.22
C PRO A 22 -17.30 -0.33 -10.93
N ALA A 23 -17.65 -1.19 -11.89
CA ALA A 23 -17.45 -2.64 -11.80
C ALA A 23 -15.96 -3.06 -11.80
N THR A 24 -15.08 -2.26 -12.40
CA THR A 24 -13.64 -2.52 -12.47
C THR A 24 -12.84 -1.87 -11.35
N LEU A 25 -13.43 -0.91 -10.60
CA LEU A 25 -12.81 -0.28 -9.43
C LEU A 25 -12.18 -1.27 -8.44
N PRO A 26 -12.83 -2.37 -8.01
CA PRO A 26 -12.20 -3.31 -7.08
C PRO A 26 -10.94 -3.95 -7.68
N MET A 27 -10.94 -4.26 -8.97
CA MET A 27 -9.76 -4.80 -9.64
C MET A 27 -8.63 -3.77 -9.69
N VAL A 28 -8.93 -2.51 -10.01
CA VAL A 28 -7.95 -1.42 -10.03
C VAL A 28 -7.34 -1.22 -8.64
N VAL A 29 -8.15 -1.25 -7.58
CA VAL A 29 -7.67 -1.13 -6.19
C VAL A 29 -6.73 -2.29 -5.84
N GLN A 30 -7.08 -3.53 -6.20
CA GLN A 30 -6.21 -4.69 -5.95
C GLN A 30 -4.91 -4.62 -6.74
N MET A 31 -4.98 -4.25 -8.03
CA MET A 31 -3.79 -4.04 -8.86
C MET A 31 -2.88 -2.95 -8.30
N GLN A 32 -3.47 -1.84 -7.83
CA GLN A 32 -2.69 -0.78 -7.20
C GLN A 32 -2.08 -1.24 -5.87
N LYS A 33 -2.78 -2.05 -5.07
CA LYS A 33 -2.20 -2.66 -3.87
C LYS A 33 -1.01 -3.56 -4.21
N ALA A 34 -1.13 -4.41 -5.23
CA ALA A 34 -0.05 -5.28 -5.70
C ALA A 34 1.16 -4.48 -6.23
N ALA A 35 0.92 -3.45 -7.05
CA ALA A 35 1.99 -2.59 -7.56
C ALA A 35 2.74 -1.86 -6.44
N ASN A 36 2.00 -1.38 -5.42
CA ASN A 36 2.61 -0.77 -4.25
C ASN A 36 3.44 -1.77 -3.44
N ALA A 37 2.94 -3.00 -3.24
CA ALA A 37 3.70 -4.06 -2.56
C ALA A 37 5.00 -4.40 -3.31
N ALA A 38 4.93 -4.57 -4.62
CA ALA A 38 6.11 -4.82 -5.46
C ALA A 38 7.12 -3.67 -5.40
N THR A 39 6.63 -2.42 -5.40
CA THR A 39 7.49 -1.24 -5.22
C THR A 39 8.18 -1.26 -3.86
N CYS A 40 7.43 -1.52 -2.78
CA CYS A 40 8.01 -1.59 -1.44
C CYS A 40 9.08 -2.69 -1.31
N GLU A 41 8.86 -3.84 -1.95
CA GLU A 41 9.83 -4.93 -1.97
C GLU A 41 11.07 -4.57 -2.79
N SER A 42 10.90 -3.93 -3.95
CA SER A 42 12.00 -3.57 -4.86
C SER A 42 12.97 -2.56 -4.24
N TYR A 43 12.47 -1.65 -3.40
CA TYR A 43 13.28 -0.65 -2.70
C TYR A 43 13.69 -1.08 -1.29
N LYS A 44 13.37 -2.29 -0.86
CA LYS A 44 13.67 -2.77 0.50
C LYS A 44 15.18 -2.77 0.74
N GLY A 45 15.62 -1.98 1.71
CA GLY A 45 17.04 -1.86 2.05
C GLY A 45 17.83 -0.89 1.16
N ASP A 46 17.20 -0.25 0.17
CA ASP A 46 17.85 0.82 -0.60
C ASP A 46 18.10 2.05 0.30
N THR A 47 19.37 2.44 0.37
CA THR A 47 19.86 3.57 1.18
C THR A 47 19.89 4.90 0.42
N SER A 48 19.55 4.92 -0.87
CA SER A 48 19.43 6.13 -1.68
C SER A 48 18.35 7.07 -1.09
N PRO A 49 18.40 8.39 -1.37
CA PRO A 49 17.37 9.32 -0.90
C PRO A 49 15.96 8.91 -1.33
N LEU A 50 15.82 8.40 -2.57
CA LEU A 50 14.57 7.88 -3.10
C LEU A 50 14.15 6.59 -2.37
N GLY A 51 15.06 5.63 -2.22
CA GLY A 51 14.81 4.38 -1.49
C GLY A 51 14.37 4.62 -0.06
N LYS A 52 14.99 5.56 0.65
CA LYS A 52 14.57 5.97 2.00
C LYS A 52 13.15 6.55 2.02
N ALA A 53 12.80 7.39 1.04
CA ALA A 53 11.47 7.97 0.94
C ALA A 53 10.41 6.90 0.65
N VAL A 54 10.67 6.01 -0.30
CA VAL A 54 9.78 4.88 -0.64
C VAL A 54 9.61 3.96 0.57
N ASN A 55 10.70 3.54 1.21
CA ASN A 55 10.65 2.70 2.40
C ASN A 55 9.85 3.34 3.54
N LYS A 56 10.00 4.66 3.74
CA LYS A 56 9.21 5.41 4.74
C LYS A 56 7.73 5.39 4.39
N GLN A 57 7.37 5.64 3.12
CA GLN A 57 5.99 5.57 2.65
C GLN A 57 5.39 4.17 2.85
N CYS A 58 6.13 3.12 2.49
CA CYS A 58 5.74 1.73 2.66
C CYS A 58 5.48 1.37 4.13
N ARG A 59 6.36 1.80 5.03
CA ARG A 59 6.17 1.63 6.48
C ARG A 59 4.94 2.36 7.01
N ASN A 60 4.75 3.61 6.60
CA ASN A 60 3.61 4.41 7.04
C ASN A 60 2.29 3.78 6.57
N ARG A 61 2.26 3.28 5.33
CA ARG A 61 1.10 2.57 4.80
C ARG A 61 0.84 1.28 5.55
N ALA A 62 1.85 0.45 5.78
CA ALA A 62 1.69 -0.80 6.54
C ALA A 62 1.16 -0.53 7.95
N LYS A 63 1.60 0.56 8.59
CA LYS A 63 1.09 1.00 9.88
C LYS A 63 -0.39 1.42 9.79
N ALA A 64 -0.75 2.22 8.80
CA ALA A 64 -2.15 2.64 8.60
C ALA A 64 -3.06 1.45 8.31
N GLU A 65 -2.63 0.50 7.47
CA GLU A 65 -3.37 -0.74 7.22
C GLU A 65 -3.52 -1.57 8.50
N PHE A 66 -2.48 -1.63 9.35
CA PHE A 66 -2.56 -2.31 10.64
C PHE A 66 -3.51 -1.63 11.64
N GLU A 67 -3.54 -0.29 11.66
CA GLU A 67 -4.46 0.47 12.51
C GLU A 67 -5.92 0.34 12.06
N ASP A 68 -6.16 0.21 10.76
CA ASP A 68 -7.49 0.05 10.14
C ASP A 68 -8.07 -1.37 10.26
N MET A 69 -7.23 -2.39 10.50
CA MET A 69 -7.72 -3.75 10.75
C MET A 69 -8.69 -3.76 11.94
N GLN A 70 -9.75 -4.56 11.89
CA GLN A 70 -10.63 -4.71 13.05
C GLN A 70 -9.97 -5.55 14.15
N ASP A 71 -10.31 -5.26 15.39
CA ASP A 71 -9.88 -6.09 16.52
C ASP A 71 -10.66 -7.42 16.46
N GLU A 72 -9.93 -8.53 16.36
CA GLU A 72 -10.48 -9.88 16.40
C GLU A 72 -10.72 -10.33 17.86
N LYS A 73 -9.88 -9.85 18.79
CA LYS A 73 -9.93 -10.19 20.21
C LYS A 73 -10.18 -8.96 21.08
N PRO A 74 -10.96 -9.09 22.18
CA PRO A 74 -11.15 -7.99 23.11
C PRO A 74 -9.86 -7.73 23.91
N LEU A 75 -9.64 -6.47 24.29
CA LEU A 75 -8.45 -6.03 25.04
C LEU A 75 -8.16 -6.88 26.29
N ARG A 76 -9.21 -7.30 27.00
CA ARG A 76 -9.10 -8.10 28.23
C ARG A 76 -8.39 -9.45 28.03
N ASP A 77 -8.45 -10.00 26.81
CA ASP A 77 -7.83 -11.28 26.48
C ASP A 77 -6.34 -11.10 26.11
N CYS A 78 -5.91 -9.85 25.87
CA CYS A 78 -4.57 -9.50 25.40
C CYS A 78 -3.77 -8.67 26.41
N ILE A 79 -4.40 -8.13 27.45
CA ILE A 79 -3.78 -7.21 28.39
C ILE A 79 -2.73 -7.92 29.24
N LYS A 80 -1.52 -7.34 29.33
CA LYS A 80 -0.44 -7.87 30.16
C LYS A 80 -0.65 -7.50 31.64
N PRO A 81 -0.11 -8.28 32.59
CA PRO A 81 -0.07 -7.90 34.00
C PRO A 81 0.54 -6.50 34.18
N GLY A 82 -0.09 -5.67 35.00
CA GLY A 82 0.31 -4.26 35.18
C GLY A 82 -0.36 -3.27 34.22
N ASN A 83 -1.38 -3.70 33.46
CA ASN A 83 -2.19 -2.85 32.57
C ASN A 83 -1.40 -2.07 31.51
N VAL A 84 -0.23 -2.59 31.12
CA VAL A 84 0.58 -1.98 30.07
C VAL A 84 -0.02 -2.32 28.72
N ILE A 85 -0.37 -1.30 27.93
CA ILE A 85 -0.80 -1.44 26.54
C ILE A 85 0.40 -1.09 25.65
N ASP A 86 0.94 -2.10 24.98
CA ASP A 86 2.06 -1.97 24.05
C ASP A 86 1.70 -2.52 22.66
N ASP A 87 2.68 -2.55 21.76
CA ASP A 87 2.49 -3.06 20.40
C ASP A 87 2.13 -4.54 20.37
N ASP A 88 2.51 -5.33 21.38
CA ASP A 88 2.17 -6.76 21.44
C ASP A 88 0.69 -6.94 21.83
N VAL A 89 0.19 -6.12 22.77
CA VAL A 89 -1.24 -6.09 23.11
C VAL A 89 -2.06 -5.71 21.88
N ARG A 90 -1.61 -4.69 21.12
CA ARG A 90 -2.29 -4.27 19.89
C ARG A 90 -2.27 -5.38 18.83
N LYS A 91 -1.14 -6.07 18.62
CA LYS A 91 -1.05 -7.21 17.71
C LYS A 91 -1.98 -8.36 18.13
N CYS A 92 -1.99 -8.69 19.42
CA CYS A 92 -2.89 -9.71 19.96
C CYS A 92 -4.36 -9.37 19.69
N MET A 93 -4.76 -8.10 19.87
CA MET A 93 -6.12 -7.66 19.57
C MET A 93 -6.45 -7.80 18.08
N LYS A 94 -5.48 -7.57 17.19
CA LYS A 94 -5.60 -7.83 15.74
C LYS A 94 -5.46 -9.31 15.33
N GLY A 95 -5.33 -10.24 16.30
CA GLY A 95 -5.20 -11.68 16.00
C GLY A 95 -3.81 -12.13 15.53
N MET A 96 -2.78 -11.28 15.70
CA MET A 96 -1.39 -11.53 15.30
C MET A 96 -0.52 -12.06 16.43
#